data_AF-A0A7C0ZW08-F1
#
_entry.id   AF-A0A7C0ZW08-F1
#
_cell.length_a   1.000
_cell.length_b   1.000
_cell.length_c   1.000
_cell.angle_alpha   90.00
_cell.angle_beta   90.00
_cell.angle_gamma   90.00
#
_symmetry.space_group_name_H-M   'P 1'
#
loop_
_entity.id
_entity.type
_entity.pdbx_description
1 polymer ?
#
loop_
_entity_poly.entity_id
_entity_poly.type
_entity_poly.pdbx_seq_one_letter_code
_entity_poly.pdbx_strand_id
1 'polypeptide(L)'
;MNSDTRHISTGRIRFALAVNRDGRFEKRNFGDASRFLVYEWDGRQWVFLHEKPNIFKEEEDNPVHGLPEKGRNIMEYLQSWGVDVLVSRQFGRNIRLVHRKFIPVIVSRTDPDEIMHIIGKHIQWIHDELTCRPEAYRLFKIEKGILKLPVKK
;
A
#
# COMPACT_ATOMS: atom_id res chain seq x y z
N MET A 1 -35.99 5.64 20.06
CA MET A 1 -34.52 5.54 20.13
C MET A 1 -34.15 4.08 20.03
N ASN A 2 -33.50 3.68 18.93
CA ASN A 2 -32.41 2.73 18.91
C ASN A 2 -31.90 2.62 17.47
N SER A 3 -30.87 3.43 17.22
CA SER A 3 -29.65 3.08 16.49
C SER A 3 -29.81 2.05 15.38
N ASP A 4 -30.38 2.50 14.26
CA ASP A 4 -30.26 1.84 12.98
C ASP A 4 -28.78 1.90 12.57
N THR A 5 -28.02 0.93 13.06
CA THR A 5 -26.61 0.77 12.77
C THR A 5 -26.55 0.28 11.33
N ARG A 6 -26.53 1.25 10.40
CA ARG A 6 -26.26 1.00 8.98
C ARG A 6 -25.02 0.12 8.90
N HIS A 7 -25.23 -1.17 8.68
CA HIS A 7 -24.21 -2.09 8.22
C HIS A 7 -23.84 -1.62 6.81
N ILE A 8 -22.93 -0.65 6.75
CA ILE A 8 -22.13 -0.45 5.54
C ILE A 8 -21.44 -1.78 5.34
N SER A 9 -21.67 -2.43 4.20
CA SER A 9 -20.83 -3.54 3.77
C SER A 9 -19.42 -2.96 3.60
N THR A 10 -18.65 -2.94 4.67
CA THR A 10 -17.26 -2.48 4.67
C THR A 10 -16.51 -3.50 3.83
N GLY A 11 -16.24 -3.15 2.57
CA GLY A 11 -15.46 -4.00 1.69
C GLY A 11 -14.14 -4.36 2.36
N ARG A 12 -13.72 -5.61 2.24
CA ARG A 12 -12.38 -6.04 2.67
C ARG A 12 -11.36 -5.25 1.87
N ILE A 13 -10.36 -4.67 2.56
CA ILE A 13 -9.30 -3.89 1.92
C ILE A 13 -7.97 -4.59 2.19
N ARG A 14 -7.21 -4.88 1.14
CA ARG A 14 -5.90 -5.54 1.27
C ARG A 14 -4.75 -4.57 1.12
N PHE A 15 -3.80 -4.69 2.05
CA PHE A 15 -2.64 -3.84 2.16
C PHE A 15 -1.37 -4.65 1.94
N ALA A 16 -0.43 -4.12 1.17
CA ALA A 16 0.93 -4.63 1.09
C ALA A 16 1.89 -3.64 1.75
N LEU A 17 2.59 -4.09 2.79
CA LEU A 17 3.60 -3.31 3.51
C LEU A 17 4.98 -3.73 3.02
N ALA A 18 5.74 -2.76 2.53
CA ALA A 18 7.07 -2.96 1.98
C ALA A 18 8.14 -2.91 3.09
N VAL A 19 8.64 -4.08 3.53
CA VAL A 19 9.56 -4.18 4.67
C VAL A 19 10.94 -4.73 4.29
N ASN A 20 11.94 -4.37 5.08
CA ASN A 20 13.31 -4.85 5.00
C ASN A 20 13.44 -6.24 5.69
N ARG A 21 14.68 -6.75 5.78
CA ARG A 21 14.95 -8.05 6.41
C ARG A 21 14.55 -8.10 7.89
N ASP A 22 14.63 -6.97 8.59
CA ASP A 22 14.30 -6.83 10.01
C ASP A 22 12.79 -6.64 10.27
N GLY A 23 11.95 -6.66 9.22
CA GLY A 23 10.51 -6.41 9.35
C GLY A 23 10.14 -4.95 9.57
N ARG A 24 11.08 -4.01 9.41
CA ARG A 24 10.82 -2.57 9.43
C ARG A 24 10.55 -2.06 8.01
N PHE A 25 9.81 -0.97 7.86
CA PHE A 25 9.58 -0.40 6.54
C PHE A 25 10.89 -0.09 5.81
N GLU A 26 10.95 -0.46 4.52
CA GLU A 26 12.11 -0.24 3.66
C GLU A 26 12.44 1.26 3.60
N LYS A 27 13.75 1.58 3.73
CA LYS A 27 14.24 2.97 3.70
C LYS A 27 14.27 3.53 2.29
N ARG A 28 14.48 2.66 1.29
CA ARG A 28 14.49 3.00 -0.14
C ARG A 28 13.06 2.96 -0.70
N ASN A 29 12.91 2.65 -1.99
CA ASN A 29 11.59 2.62 -2.63
C ASN A 29 10.82 1.35 -2.27
N PHE A 30 9.51 1.40 -2.44
CA PHE A 30 8.62 0.24 -2.31
C PHE A 30 9.17 -1.02 -3.02
N GLY A 31 9.69 -0.86 -4.24
CA GLY A 31 10.22 -1.97 -5.05
C GLY A 31 11.53 -2.57 -4.57
N ASP A 32 12.18 -1.95 -3.58
CA ASP A 32 13.48 -2.36 -3.02
C ASP A 32 13.32 -3.16 -1.73
N ALA A 33 12.07 -3.31 -1.25
CA ALA A 33 11.76 -4.07 -0.06
C ALA A 33 12.22 -5.51 -0.20
N SER A 34 12.59 -6.11 0.93
CA SER A 34 13.04 -7.50 0.99
C SER A 34 11.85 -8.46 0.92
N ARG A 35 10.73 -8.08 1.53
CA ARG A 35 9.48 -8.84 1.50
C ARG A 35 8.27 -7.92 1.61
N PHE A 36 7.11 -8.44 1.23
CA PHE A 36 5.82 -7.78 1.40
C PHE A 36 5.02 -8.52 2.47
N LEU A 37 4.58 -7.79 3.49
CA LEU A 37 3.60 -8.29 4.45
C LEU A 37 2.21 -7.93 3.94
N VAL A 38 1.32 -8.91 3.83
CA VAL A 38 -0.03 -8.69 3.32
C VAL A 38 -1.05 -8.85 4.44
N TYR A 39 -1.81 -7.79 4.65
CA TYR A 39 -2.87 -7.72 5.64
C TYR A 39 -4.21 -7.38 4.98
N GLU A 40 -5.29 -7.84 5.59
CA GLU A 40 -6.66 -7.50 5.22
C GLU A 40 -7.31 -6.73 6.38
N TRP A 41 -7.97 -5.62 6.07
CA TRP A 41 -8.93 -5.00 6.99
C TRP A 41 -10.31 -5.56 6.68
N ASP A 42 -10.92 -6.27 7.63
CA ASP A 42 -12.23 -6.93 7.45
C ASP A 42 -13.44 -6.01 7.75
N GLY A 43 -13.17 -4.75 8.08
CA GLY A 43 -14.16 -3.79 8.58
C GLY A 43 -14.09 -3.55 10.08
N ARG A 44 -13.43 -4.44 10.83
CA ARG A 44 -13.32 -4.38 12.29
C ARG A 44 -11.90 -4.53 12.80
N GLN A 45 -11.13 -5.42 12.19
CA GLN A 45 -9.79 -5.78 12.64
C GLN A 45 -8.84 -6.04 11.46
N TRP A 46 -7.55 -6.06 11.80
CA TRP A 46 -6.48 -6.45 10.89
C TRP A 46 -6.31 -7.97 10.92
N VAL A 47 -6.30 -8.58 9.75
CA VAL A 47 -6.03 -10.01 9.55
C VAL A 47 -4.73 -10.13 8.75
N PHE A 48 -3.71 -10.75 9.33
CA PHE A 48 -2.51 -11.12 8.57
C PHE A 48 -2.85 -12.27 7.62
N LEU A 49 -2.58 -12.09 6.32
CA LEU A 49 -2.83 -13.12 5.31
C LEU A 49 -1.59 -13.96 5.08
N HIS A 50 -0.49 -13.31 4.65
CA HIS A 50 0.77 -13.97 4.38
C HIS A 50 1.90 -12.94 4.20
N GLU A 51 3.14 -13.39 4.30
CA GLU A 51 4.30 -12.67 3.81
C GLU A 51 4.91 -13.35 2.60
N LYS A 52 5.48 -12.58 1.68
CA LYS A 52 6.18 -13.13 0.51
C LYS A 52 7.46 -12.35 0.21
N PRO A 53 8.56 -13.04 -0.13
CA PRO A 53 9.79 -12.39 -0.53
C PRO A 53 9.57 -11.59 -1.83
N ASN A 54 10.27 -10.47 -1.94
CA ASN A 54 10.32 -9.72 -3.19
C ASN A 54 11.35 -10.34 -4.13
N ILE A 55 10.92 -11.30 -4.94
CA ILE A 55 11.77 -11.99 -5.93
C ILE A 55 12.33 -11.06 -7.01
N PHE A 56 11.75 -9.86 -7.17
CA PHE A 56 12.16 -8.86 -8.16
C PHE A 56 13.18 -7.86 -7.60
N LYS A 57 13.62 -8.01 -6.34
CA LYS A 57 14.51 -7.03 -5.68
C LYS A 57 15.84 -6.88 -6.43
N GLU A 58 16.42 -8.00 -6.84
CA GLU A 58 17.76 -8.10 -7.44
C GLU A 58 17.76 -7.95 -8.98
N GLU A 59 16.61 -7.70 -9.60
CA GLU A 59 16.52 -7.43 -11.06
C GLU A 59 17.16 -6.09 -11.48
N GLU A 60 17.96 -5.45 -10.61
CA GLU A 60 18.61 -4.15 -10.85
C GLU A 60 19.83 -4.23 -11.80
N ASP A 61 20.37 -5.42 -12.06
CA ASP A 61 21.65 -5.59 -12.77
C ASP A 61 21.52 -6.09 -14.23
N ASN A 62 20.37 -5.90 -14.89
CA ASN A 62 20.27 -6.19 -16.32
C ASN A 62 20.28 -4.88 -17.15
N PRO A 63 21.43 -4.50 -17.77
CA PRO A 63 21.59 -3.22 -18.47
C PRO A 63 20.73 -3.06 -19.74
N VAL A 64 20.01 -4.11 -20.15
CA VAL A 64 19.15 -4.13 -21.35
C VAL A 64 17.71 -3.67 -21.06
N HIS A 65 17.22 -3.86 -19.83
CA HIS A 65 15.82 -3.60 -19.46
C HIS A 65 15.76 -2.79 -18.16
N GLY A 66 15.63 -1.47 -18.30
CA GLY A 66 15.63 -0.58 -17.15
C GLY A 66 14.50 -0.80 -16.14
N LEU A 67 14.60 -0.02 -15.05
CA LEU A 67 13.67 0.22 -13.95
C LEU A 67 12.13 0.13 -14.19
N PRO A 68 11.56 0.37 -15.40
CA PRO A 68 10.12 0.21 -15.62
C PRO A 68 9.58 -1.22 -15.50
N GLU A 69 10.35 -2.24 -15.87
CA GLU A 69 9.86 -3.62 -15.95
C GLU A 69 9.74 -4.28 -14.57
N LYS A 70 10.76 -4.16 -13.71
CA LYS A 70 10.71 -4.53 -12.29
C LYS A 70 9.47 -3.96 -11.60
N GLY A 71 9.20 -2.67 -11.81
CA GLY A 71 8.02 -2.01 -11.24
C GLY A 71 6.70 -2.61 -11.74
N ARG A 72 6.61 -2.96 -13.02
CA ARG A 72 5.44 -3.61 -13.61
C ARG A 72 5.23 -5.01 -13.04
N ASN A 73 6.29 -5.81 -12.97
CA ASN A 73 6.24 -7.17 -12.44
C ASN A 73 5.79 -7.19 -10.97
N ILE A 74 6.34 -6.29 -10.14
CA ILE A 74 5.91 -6.14 -8.74
C ILE A 74 4.42 -5.76 -8.67
N MET A 75 3.96 -4.82 -9.50
CA MET A 75 2.54 -4.44 -9.53
C MET A 75 1.64 -5.61 -9.92
N GLU A 76 1.96 -6.34 -11.00
CA GLU A 76 1.18 -7.50 -11.43
C GLU A 76 1.15 -8.60 -10.37
N TYR A 77 2.29 -8.84 -9.72
CA TYR A 77 2.40 -9.78 -8.61
C TYR A 77 1.47 -9.40 -7.44
N LEU A 78 1.42 -8.13 -7.06
CA LEU A 78 0.53 -7.64 -6.00
C LEU A 78 -0.94 -7.63 -6.41
N GLN A 79 -1.25 -7.34 -7.68
CA GLN A 79 -2.62 -7.44 -8.22
C GLN A 79 -3.13 -8.88 -8.15
N SER A 80 -2.27 -9.87 -8.40
CA SER A 80 -2.65 -11.30 -8.29
C SER A 80 -3.07 -11.71 -6.88
N TRP A 81 -2.69 -10.94 -5.85
CA TRP A 81 -3.10 -11.15 -4.45
C TRP A 81 -4.34 -10.32 -4.06
N GLY A 82 -4.87 -9.53 -4.99
CA GLY A 82 -5.97 -8.61 -4.75
C GLY A 82 -5.61 -7.47 -3.79
N VAL A 83 -4.35 -7.03 -3.79
CA VAL A 83 -3.93 -5.88 -2.98
C VAL A 83 -4.56 -4.60 -3.54
N ASP A 84 -5.08 -3.75 -2.65
CA ASP A 84 -5.68 -2.46 -3.00
C ASP A 84 -4.76 -1.28 -2.64
N VAL A 85 -4.00 -1.43 -1.55
CA VAL A 85 -3.23 -0.35 -0.94
C VAL A 85 -1.77 -0.74 -0.79
N LEU A 86 -0.86 0.14 -1.24
CA LEU A 86 0.58 -0.05 -1.09
C LEU A 86 1.12 0.89 -0.01
N VAL A 87 1.83 0.36 0.97
CA VAL A 87 2.37 1.14 2.09
C VAL A 87 3.89 1.04 2.11
N SER A 88 4.57 2.18 2.01
CA SER A 88 6.03 2.28 2.02
C SER A 88 6.50 3.64 2.52
N ARG A 89 7.79 3.80 2.83
CA ARG A 89 8.36 5.11 3.15
C ARG A 89 8.58 5.98 1.91
N GLN A 90 8.75 5.34 0.75
CA GLN A 90 9.00 6.04 -0.50
C GLN A 90 8.49 5.24 -1.69
N PHE A 91 8.02 5.98 -2.70
CA PHE A 91 7.76 5.45 -4.04
C PHE A 91 8.70 6.12 -5.03
N GLY A 92 9.23 5.32 -5.95
CA GLY A 92 10.10 5.81 -7.02
C GLY A 92 9.32 6.50 -8.16
N ARG A 93 10.01 6.69 -9.28
CA ARG A 93 9.48 7.37 -10.48
C ARG A 93 8.18 6.75 -11.05
N ASN A 94 7.96 5.47 -10.79
CA ASN A 94 6.81 4.71 -11.28
C ASN A 94 5.51 4.93 -10.45
N ILE A 95 5.50 5.86 -9.49
CA ILE A 95 4.29 6.16 -8.69
C ILE A 95 3.06 6.51 -9.56
N ARG A 96 3.29 7.05 -10.77
CA ARG A 96 2.25 7.35 -11.77
C ARG A 96 1.57 6.12 -12.36
N LEU A 97 2.22 4.96 -12.30
CA LEU A 97 1.60 3.70 -12.69
C LEU A 97 0.92 3.07 -11.48
N VAL A 98 1.56 3.16 -10.30
CA VAL A 98 1.02 2.65 -9.04
C VAL A 98 -0.36 3.24 -8.75
N HIS A 99 -0.49 4.57 -8.79
CA HIS A 99 -1.74 5.23 -8.39
C HIS A 99 -2.94 4.98 -9.31
N ARG A 100 -2.73 4.38 -10.50
CA ARG A 100 -3.83 3.97 -11.39
C ARG A 100 -4.42 2.61 -10.99
N LYS A 101 -3.69 1.83 -10.19
CA LYS A 101 -4.04 0.45 -9.83
C LYS A 101 -4.22 0.27 -8.32
N PHE A 102 -3.49 1.03 -7.51
CA PHE A 102 -3.46 0.93 -6.07
C PHE A 102 -3.51 2.31 -5.42
N ILE A 103 -3.93 2.39 -4.17
CA ILE A 103 -3.77 3.59 -3.35
C ILE A 103 -2.33 3.59 -2.77
N PRO A 104 -1.46 4.54 -3.15
CA PRO A 104 -0.15 4.65 -2.52
C PRO A 104 -0.25 5.39 -1.19
N VAL A 105 0.40 4.83 -0.17
CA VAL A 105 0.50 5.40 1.18
C VAL A 105 1.98 5.54 1.54
N ILE A 106 2.44 6.79 1.74
CA ILE A 106 3.78 7.10 2.23
C ILE A 106 3.75 7.25 3.74
N VAL A 107 4.65 6.55 4.44
CA VAL A 107 4.73 6.58 5.90
C VAL A 107 6.08 7.11 6.38
N SER A 108 6.10 7.88 7.46
CA SER A 108 7.37 8.38 8.04
C SER A 108 7.95 7.46 9.11
N ARG A 109 7.13 6.60 9.72
CA ARG A 109 7.54 5.64 10.77
C ARG A 109 8.12 4.37 10.16
N THR A 110 8.88 3.65 10.96
CA THR A 110 9.54 2.41 10.55
C THR A 110 8.82 1.15 11.01
N ASP A 111 7.88 1.27 11.95
CA ASP A 111 7.15 0.16 12.54
C ASP A 111 5.82 -0.08 11.79
N PRO A 112 5.62 -1.27 11.17
CA PRO A 112 4.34 -1.70 10.60
C PRO A 112 3.15 -1.56 11.55
N ASP A 113 3.30 -1.96 12.81
CA ASP A 113 2.18 -2.04 13.75
C ASP A 113 1.66 -0.64 14.13
N GLU A 114 2.60 0.31 14.35
CA GLU A 114 2.27 1.71 14.60
C GLU A 114 1.48 2.30 13.42
N ILE A 115 1.92 2.01 12.19
CA ILE A 115 1.28 2.50 10.98
C ILE A 115 -0.11 1.88 10.78
N MET A 116 -0.26 0.58 10.99
CA MET A 116 -1.55 -0.10 10.88
C MET A 116 -2.55 0.45 11.88
N HIS A 117 -2.11 0.79 13.10
CA HIS A 117 -2.97 1.48 14.08
C HIS A 117 -3.44 2.85 13.59
N ILE A 118 -2.54 3.64 13.00
CA ILE A 118 -2.89 4.96 12.45
C ILE A 118 -3.83 4.82 11.25
N ILE A 119 -3.55 3.90 10.33
CA ILE A 119 -4.42 3.63 9.17
C ILE A 119 -5.81 3.18 9.65
N GLY A 120 -5.89 2.29 10.64
CA GLY A 120 -7.16 1.81 11.20
C GLY A 120 -8.04 2.94 11.71
N LYS A 121 -7.46 3.94 12.40
CA LYS A 121 -8.20 5.14 12.87
C LYS A 121 -8.77 6.01 11.76
N HIS A 122 -8.21 5.92 10.56
CA HIS A 122 -8.57 6.74 9.41
C HIS A 122 -8.98 5.90 8.20
N ILE A 123 -9.38 4.64 8.41
CA ILE A 123 -9.65 3.67 7.35
C ILE A 123 -10.76 4.13 6.41
N GLN A 124 -11.71 4.91 6.93
CA GLN A 124 -12.81 5.49 6.15
C GLN A 124 -12.30 6.28 4.94
N TRP A 125 -11.17 7.00 5.06
CA TRP A 125 -10.65 7.79 3.94
C TRP A 125 -10.08 6.92 2.81
N ILE A 126 -9.55 5.75 3.15
CA ILE A 126 -9.09 4.74 2.18
C ILE A 126 -10.31 4.08 1.53
N HIS A 127 -11.31 3.71 2.34
CA HIS A 127 -12.56 3.12 1.84
C HIS A 127 -13.29 4.05 0.87
N ASP A 128 -13.42 5.33 1.20
CA ASP A 128 -14.05 6.34 0.35
C ASP A 128 -13.29 6.50 -0.97
N GLU A 129 -11.97 6.47 -0.93
CA GLU A 129 -11.12 6.53 -2.13
C GLU A 129 -11.34 5.32 -3.05
N LEU A 130 -11.42 4.11 -2.49
CA LEU A 130 -11.73 2.90 -3.26
C LEU A 130 -13.16 2.90 -3.81
N THR A 131 -14.12 3.43 -3.06
CA THR A 131 -15.55 3.47 -3.44
C THR A 131 -15.80 4.46 -4.57
N CYS A 132 -15.15 5.63 -4.53
CA CYS A 132 -15.27 6.65 -5.57
C CYS A 132 -14.70 6.23 -6.93
N ARG A 133 -13.89 5.15 -6.98
CA ARG A 133 -13.26 4.59 -8.20
C ARG A 133 -12.78 5.67 -9.19
N PRO A 134 -11.90 6.60 -8.77
CA PRO A 134 -11.39 7.62 -9.67
C PRO A 134 -10.52 6.98 -10.76
N GLU A 135 -10.31 7.70 -11.88
CA GLU A 135 -9.37 7.27 -12.93
C GLU A 135 -7.94 7.04 -12.40
N ALA A 136 -7.57 7.73 -11.32
CA ALA A 136 -6.36 7.51 -10.56
C ALA A 136 -6.55 7.90 -9.09
N TYR A 137 -6.00 7.06 -8.21
CA TYR A 137 -6.01 7.27 -6.78
C TYR A 137 -5.07 8.39 -6.33
N ARG A 138 -5.42 8.99 -5.20
CA ARG A 138 -4.59 9.99 -4.50
C ARG A 138 -3.52 9.33 -3.64
N LEU A 139 -2.44 10.07 -3.41
CA LEU A 139 -1.39 9.69 -2.50
C LEU A 139 -1.76 10.08 -1.07
N PHE A 140 -1.69 9.13 -0.16
CA PHE A 140 -1.83 9.38 1.27
C PHE A 140 -0.45 9.50 1.90
N LYS A 141 -0.25 10.49 2.76
CA LYS A 141 0.99 10.65 3.54
C LYS A 141 0.66 10.60 5.02
N ILE A 142 1.31 9.69 5.74
CA ILE A 142 1.14 9.47 7.17
C ILE A 142 2.39 9.94 7.90
N GLU A 143 2.26 11.01 8.66
CA GLU A 143 3.31 11.56 9.52
C GLU A 143 2.85 11.65 10.97
N LYS A 144 2.37 12.83 11.39
CA LYS A 144 1.66 13.04 12.68
C LYS A 144 0.14 12.90 12.54
N GLY A 145 -0.33 12.79 11.30
CA GLY A 145 -1.72 12.62 10.87
C GLY A 145 -1.70 12.19 9.40
N ILE A 146 -2.87 12.17 8.76
CA ILE A 146 -3.00 11.76 7.36
C ILE A 146 -3.24 12.98 6.46
N LEU A 147 -2.44 13.11 5.41
CA LEU A 147 -2.59 14.12 4.36
C LEU A 147 -2.91 13.43 3.03
N LYS A 148 -3.93 13.91 2.32
CA LYS A 148 -4.31 13.43 1.00
C LYS A 148 -3.79 14.39 -0.07
N LEU A 149 -2.90 13.91 -0.94
CA LEU A 149 -2.18 14.70 -1.92
C LEU A 149 -2.46 14.22 -3.36
N PRO A 150 -2.55 15.12 -4.35
CA PRO A 150 -2.51 14.70 -5.74
C PRO A 150 -1.11 14.15 -6.09
N VAL A 151 -1.05 13.12 -6.93
CA VAL A 151 0.21 12.66 -7.50
C VAL A 151 0.61 13.68 -8.59
N LYS A 152 1.76 14.35 -8.41
CA LYS A 152 2.21 15.41 -9.33
C LYS A 152 2.50 14.84 -10.73
N LYS A 153 1.99 15.53 -11.75
CA LYS A 153 2.24 15.30 -13.19
C LYS A 153 3.68 15.54 -13.58
#